data_AF-A0AAJ1H9L5-F1
#
_entry.id   AF-A0AAJ1H9L5-F1
#
_cell.length_a   1.000
_cell.length_b   1.000
_cell.length_c   1.000
_cell.angle_alpha   90.00
_cell.angle_beta   90.00
_cell.angle_gamma   90.00
#
_symmetry.space_group_name_H-M   'P 1'
#
loop_
_entity.id
_entity.type
_entity.pdbx_description
1 polymer ?
#
loop_
_entity_poly.entity_id
_entity_poly.type
_entity_poly.pdbx_seq_one_letter_code
_entity_poly.pdbx_strand_id
1 'polypeptide(L)'
;MAVPVPLGTEDRTSRLTLRRPDRWHREDSPQADLRLTGDDVVLTVRSRPSERTVAEEHTSLLERLPGSVEGLRLIGCDPWTTAGAPARLVEYVRPDEDGDVAGAHLLFVTGRHRVDLTVERPLTRMLATDDLVSTVLESVRATEPAPSRPQRELEALPVAAPVPQLDGTHLGPDALTTLRSLAGRRWDPMLLRSPAGRELVQTGLVGRLGTLPETTQELLAPWADDTRPVTLEQRLPDGRTTRLQAWSETVVDGTDETGGTVARLPVERVVALAAGRLGIRPSWTFPFRTGSLHADLLARRTGAADTAPDLPVAVAEADPRLARFWAAPWTVSSIRRPGRPAPVVVVHAEGVGFARVGRTEAGETAFRSDSPANVYRSVVRALLG
;
A
#
# COMPACT_ATOMS: atom_id res chain seq x y z
N MET A 1 4.76 -13.88 -16.21
CA MET A 1 4.69 -12.72 -17.12
C MET A 1 3.22 -12.40 -17.28
N ALA A 2 2.81 -11.15 -17.00
CA ALA A 2 1.45 -10.71 -17.32
C ALA A 2 1.29 -10.74 -18.84
N VAL A 3 0.16 -11.24 -19.33
CA VAL A 3 -0.17 -11.19 -20.76
C VAL A 3 -0.39 -9.72 -21.09
N PRO A 4 0.31 -9.13 -22.09
CA PRO A 4 0.12 -7.74 -22.45
C PRO A 4 -1.36 -7.51 -22.79
N VAL A 5 -2.00 -6.55 -22.10
CA VAL A 5 -3.35 -6.14 -22.47
C VAL A 5 -3.26 -5.51 -23.86
N PRO A 6 -3.98 -6.01 -24.88
CA PRO A 6 -3.88 -5.45 -26.22
C PRO A 6 -4.42 -4.01 -26.19
N LEU A 7 -3.52 -3.04 -26.30
CA LEU A 7 -3.88 -1.65 -26.52
C LEU A 7 -4.19 -1.47 -28.02
N GLY A 8 -5.31 -0.82 -28.32
CA GLY A 8 -5.80 -0.62 -29.68
C GLY A 8 -5.37 0.75 -30.20
N THR A 9 -6.23 1.74 -29.98
CA THR A 9 -6.10 3.11 -30.49
C THR A 9 -4.87 3.85 -29.94
N GLU A 10 -4.14 4.52 -30.83
CA GLU A 10 -3.07 5.47 -30.49
C GLU A 10 -3.61 6.91 -30.48
N ASP A 11 -3.43 7.61 -29.38
CA ASP A 11 -3.71 9.04 -29.26
C ASP A 11 -2.41 9.84 -29.29
N ARG A 12 -2.48 11.03 -29.90
CA ARG A 12 -1.36 11.95 -30.03
C ARG A 12 -1.75 13.35 -29.59
N THR A 13 -0.91 13.95 -28.75
CA THR A 13 -0.90 15.39 -28.46
C THR A 13 0.32 16.04 -29.10
N SER A 14 0.52 17.34 -28.89
CA SER A 14 1.73 18.03 -29.32
C SER A 14 3.00 17.51 -28.61
N ARG A 15 2.87 16.93 -27.41
CA ARG A 15 4.01 16.57 -26.54
C ARG A 15 4.16 15.07 -26.27
N LEU A 16 3.12 14.27 -26.50
CA LEU A 16 3.18 12.83 -26.28
C LEU A 16 2.34 12.02 -27.27
N THR A 17 2.70 10.75 -27.41
CA THR A 17 1.81 9.69 -27.87
C THR A 17 1.54 8.71 -26.73
N LEU A 18 0.36 8.10 -26.74
CA LEU A 18 0.03 6.97 -25.87
C LEU A 18 -0.93 6.02 -26.60
N ARG A 19 -1.03 4.79 -26.14
CA ARG A 19 -2.03 3.82 -26.61
C ARG A 19 -3.02 3.53 -25.51
N ARG A 20 -4.28 3.33 -25.90
CA ARG A 20 -5.40 3.04 -24.99
C ARG A 20 -6.25 1.88 -25.52
N PRO A 21 -7.09 1.28 -24.67
CA PRO A 21 -8.17 0.43 -25.13
C PRO A 21 -9.17 1.20 -26.01
N ASP A 22 -9.77 0.52 -26.97
CA ASP A 22 -10.74 1.11 -27.88
C ASP A 22 -12.04 1.53 -27.16
N ARG A 23 -12.36 0.84 -26.07
CA ARG A 23 -13.52 1.14 -25.19
C ARG A 23 -13.34 2.39 -24.33
N TRP A 24 -12.15 2.99 -24.29
CA TRP A 24 -11.97 4.30 -23.67
C TRP A 24 -12.39 5.37 -24.67
N HIS A 25 -13.02 6.44 -24.20
CA HIS A 25 -13.52 7.50 -25.05
C HIS A 25 -12.76 8.79 -24.77
N ARG A 26 -12.53 9.55 -25.83
CA ARG A 26 -11.97 10.90 -25.72
C ARG A 26 -13.07 11.86 -25.33
N GLU A 27 -12.81 12.66 -24.31
CA GLU A 27 -13.71 13.71 -23.86
C GLU A 27 -13.15 15.08 -24.24
N ASP A 28 -14.04 16.00 -24.62
CA ASP A 28 -13.68 17.39 -24.81
C ASP A 28 -13.47 18.05 -23.45
N SER A 29 -12.26 18.56 -23.22
CA SER A 29 -11.92 19.27 -22.00
C SER A 29 -11.08 20.50 -22.32
N PRO A 30 -11.57 21.72 -22.07
CA PRO A 30 -10.84 22.94 -22.41
C PRO A 30 -9.56 23.15 -21.57
N GLN A 31 -9.38 22.36 -20.51
CA GLN A 31 -8.26 22.46 -19.57
C GLN A 31 -7.27 21.29 -19.70
N ALA A 32 -7.41 20.45 -20.72
CA ALA A 32 -6.54 19.31 -20.95
C ALA A 32 -6.15 19.19 -22.43
N ASP A 33 -4.93 18.75 -22.70
CA ASP A 33 -4.49 18.44 -24.06
C ASP A 33 -5.15 17.14 -24.57
N LEU A 34 -5.44 16.24 -23.64
CA LEU A 34 -6.16 14.99 -23.86
C LEU A 34 -6.86 14.58 -22.57
N ARG A 35 -8.13 14.16 -22.67
CA ARG A 35 -8.87 13.52 -21.59
C ARG A 35 -9.50 12.24 -22.13
N LEU A 36 -9.30 11.14 -21.41
CA LEU A 36 -9.81 9.82 -21.75
C LEU A 36 -10.57 9.24 -20.56
N THR A 37 -11.70 8.59 -20.82
CA THR A 37 -12.50 7.91 -19.79
C THR A 37 -12.93 6.53 -20.24
N GLY A 38 -12.95 5.58 -19.30
CA GLY A 38 -13.45 4.22 -19.52
C GLY A 38 -13.01 3.26 -18.43
N ASP A 39 -13.78 2.20 -18.18
CA ASP A 39 -13.53 1.23 -17.10
C ASP A 39 -13.40 1.86 -15.70
N ASP A 40 -14.14 2.94 -15.42
CA ASP A 40 -14.02 3.75 -14.20
C ASP A 40 -12.65 4.43 -14.03
N VAL A 41 -11.87 4.50 -15.11
CA VAL A 41 -10.57 5.18 -15.16
C VAL A 41 -10.73 6.51 -15.89
N VAL A 42 -10.12 7.55 -15.34
CA VAL A 42 -9.99 8.86 -15.96
C VAL A 42 -8.50 9.14 -16.16
N LEU A 43 -8.09 9.33 -17.41
CA LEU A 43 -6.74 9.77 -17.77
C LEU A 43 -6.79 11.21 -18.30
N THR A 44 -5.99 12.10 -17.72
CA THR A 44 -5.86 13.49 -18.15
C THR A 44 -4.41 13.83 -18.45
N VAL A 45 -4.17 14.44 -19.61
CA VAL A 45 -2.86 14.97 -20.02
C VAL A 45 -2.90 16.48 -20.04
N ARG A 46 -1.89 17.10 -19.42
CA ARG A 46 -1.66 18.54 -19.47
C ARG A 46 -0.19 18.83 -19.74
N SER A 47 0.10 19.75 -20.64
CA SER A 47 1.44 20.27 -20.86
C SER A 47 1.52 21.75 -20.52
N ARG A 48 2.65 22.17 -19.96
CA ARG A 48 2.92 23.58 -19.62
C ARG A 48 4.36 23.93 -19.99
N PRO A 49 4.63 25.14 -20.49
CA PRO A 49 6.00 25.61 -20.66
C PRO A 49 6.78 25.52 -19.35
N SER A 50 7.96 24.94 -19.39
CA SER A 50 8.89 24.86 -18.26
C SER A 50 10.28 24.47 -18.75
N GLU A 51 11.29 25.17 -18.25
CA GLU A 51 12.71 24.86 -18.49
C GLU A 51 13.35 24.14 -17.28
N ARG A 52 12.55 23.84 -16.25
CA ARG A 52 13.01 23.16 -15.05
C ARG A 52 13.39 21.72 -15.34
N THR A 53 14.33 21.21 -14.55
CA THR A 53 14.72 19.80 -14.56
C THR A 53 13.59 18.91 -14.03
N VAL A 54 13.64 17.61 -14.33
CA VAL A 54 12.64 16.66 -13.82
C VAL A 54 12.64 16.60 -12.28
N ALA A 55 13.80 16.74 -11.63
CA ALA A 55 13.86 16.77 -10.18
C ALA A 55 13.18 18.00 -9.59
N GLU A 56 13.40 19.19 -10.18
CA GLU A 56 12.76 20.41 -9.71
C GLU A 56 11.23 20.36 -9.88
N GLU A 57 10.75 19.86 -11.02
CA GLU A 57 9.31 19.66 -11.24
C GLU A 57 8.73 18.58 -10.32
N HIS A 58 9.48 17.50 -10.07
CA HIS A 58 9.05 16.45 -9.17
C HIS A 58 8.98 16.92 -7.72
N THR A 59 10.00 17.64 -7.23
CA THR A 59 9.96 18.28 -5.90
C THR A 59 8.75 19.20 -5.79
N SER A 60 8.52 20.08 -6.77
CA SER A 60 7.34 20.95 -6.78
C SER A 60 6.01 20.19 -6.93
N LEU A 61 5.99 18.99 -7.52
CA LEU A 61 4.81 18.13 -7.51
C LEU A 61 4.56 17.57 -6.10
N LEU A 62 5.60 17.02 -5.46
CA LEU A 62 5.52 16.43 -4.13
C LEU A 62 5.19 17.46 -3.03
N GLU A 63 5.57 18.72 -3.20
CA GLU A 63 5.19 19.82 -2.29
C GLU A 63 3.71 20.19 -2.43
N ARG A 64 3.15 20.11 -3.64
CA ARG A 64 1.77 20.54 -3.93
C ARG A 64 0.75 19.43 -3.70
N LEU A 65 1.06 18.18 -4.03
CA LEU A 65 0.11 17.08 -3.97
C LEU A 65 -0.51 16.91 -2.57
N PRO A 66 0.25 16.82 -1.47
CA PRO A 66 -0.32 16.68 -0.13
C PRO A 66 -1.23 17.85 0.29
N GLY A 67 -0.96 19.05 -0.23
CA GLY A 67 -1.80 20.24 0.02
C GLY A 67 -3.00 20.39 -0.92
N SER A 68 -3.10 19.55 -1.95
CA SER A 68 -4.18 19.63 -2.94
C SER A 68 -5.50 19.01 -2.46
N VAL A 69 -5.41 17.97 -1.63
CA VAL A 69 -6.56 17.27 -1.05
C VAL A 69 -6.19 16.84 0.37
N GLU A 70 -7.00 17.24 1.35
CA GLU A 70 -6.82 16.83 2.74
C GLU A 70 -6.89 15.30 2.86
N GLY A 71 -5.91 14.70 3.54
CA GLY A 71 -5.84 13.24 3.71
C GLY A 71 -5.22 12.48 2.52
N LEU A 72 -4.72 13.17 1.48
CA LEU A 72 -3.96 12.52 0.40
C LEU A 72 -2.70 11.82 0.96
N ARG A 73 -2.52 10.56 0.58
CA ARG A 73 -1.37 9.74 0.93
C ARG A 73 -0.53 9.47 -0.31
N LEU A 74 0.73 9.90 -0.26
CA LEU A 74 1.73 9.46 -1.22
C LEU A 74 2.07 7.98 -0.95
N ILE A 75 1.90 7.15 -1.97
CA ILE A 75 2.14 5.72 -1.90
C ILE A 75 3.55 5.41 -2.37
N GLY A 76 3.92 5.84 -3.58
CA GLY A 76 5.19 5.49 -4.21
C GLY A 76 5.71 6.58 -5.13
N CYS A 77 7.01 6.56 -5.37
CA CYS A 77 7.68 7.45 -6.30
C CYS A 77 8.86 6.70 -6.93
N ASP A 78 8.85 6.55 -8.25
CA ASP A 78 9.92 5.83 -8.94
C ASP A 78 10.31 6.53 -10.25
N PRO A 79 11.59 6.43 -10.66
CA PRO A 79 12.00 6.84 -12.00
C PRO A 79 11.22 6.06 -13.06
N TRP A 80 10.73 6.77 -14.07
CA TRP A 80 10.03 6.17 -15.19
C TRP A 80 10.87 6.31 -16.46
N THR A 81 11.01 5.25 -17.24
CA THR A 81 11.99 5.18 -18.34
C THR A 81 11.38 5.01 -19.71
N THR A 82 10.12 4.56 -19.80
CA THR A 82 9.50 4.24 -21.09
C THR A 82 9.09 5.48 -21.87
N ALA A 83 8.92 6.63 -21.22
CA ALA A 83 8.52 7.89 -21.83
C ALA A 83 9.50 8.43 -22.89
N GLY A 84 10.74 7.93 -22.96
CA GLY A 84 11.77 8.48 -23.85
C GLY A 84 12.25 9.88 -23.44
N ALA A 85 11.95 10.30 -22.21
CA ALA A 85 12.32 11.57 -21.60
C ALA A 85 12.54 11.37 -20.09
N PRO A 86 13.28 12.27 -19.40
CA PRO A 86 13.42 12.21 -17.96
C PRO A 86 12.04 12.28 -17.27
N ALA A 87 11.69 11.23 -16.52
CA ALA A 87 10.36 11.08 -15.95
C ALA A 87 10.35 10.51 -14.53
N ARG A 88 9.24 10.75 -13.82
CA ARG A 88 8.91 10.22 -12.49
C ARG A 88 7.46 9.76 -12.49
N LEU A 89 7.21 8.62 -11.89
CA LEU A 89 5.86 8.14 -11.58
C LEU A 89 5.61 8.32 -10.09
N VAL A 90 4.59 9.10 -9.75
CA VAL A 90 4.11 9.26 -8.37
C VAL A 90 2.76 8.57 -8.25
N GLU A 91 2.65 7.63 -7.32
CA GLU A 91 1.38 6.96 -7.01
C GLU A 91 0.86 7.47 -5.67
N TYR A 92 -0.44 7.72 -5.59
CA TYR A 92 -1.09 8.28 -4.41
C TYR A 92 -2.50 7.74 -4.25
N VAL A 93 -3.07 7.97 -3.07
CA VAL A 93 -4.47 7.74 -2.77
C VAL A 93 -5.02 8.99 -2.11
N ARG A 94 -6.19 9.44 -2.55
CA ARG A 94 -6.86 10.59 -1.96
C ARG A 94 -8.29 10.21 -1.56
N PRO A 95 -8.83 10.79 -0.48
CA PRO A 95 -10.25 10.65 -0.19
C PRO A 95 -11.09 11.36 -1.24
N ASP A 96 -12.33 10.89 -1.41
CA ASP A 96 -13.38 11.51 -2.20
C ASP A 96 -14.74 11.27 -1.52
N GLU A 97 -15.77 12.02 -1.92
CA GLU A 97 -17.12 11.87 -1.36
C GLU A 97 -17.69 10.46 -1.60
N ASP A 98 -17.40 9.88 -2.77
CA ASP A 98 -17.86 8.55 -3.19
C ASP A 98 -16.92 7.41 -2.78
N GLY A 99 -15.85 7.71 -2.04
CA GLY A 99 -14.82 6.76 -1.60
C GLY A 99 -13.42 7.09 -2.10
N ASP A 100 -12.40 6.41 -1.55
CA ASP A 100 -11.00 6.72 -1.87
C ASP A 100 -10.68 6.48 -3.37
N VAL A 101 -9.90 7.39 -3.94
CA VAL A 101 -9.43 7.37 -5.33
C VAL A 101 -7.95 7.03 -5.37
N ALA A 102 -7.60 6.01 -6.15
CA ALA A 102 -6.22 5.64 -6.46
C ALA A 102 -5.73 6.42 -7.69
N GLY A 103 -4.62 7.13 -7.53
CA GLY A 103 -4.03 7.99 -8.54
C GLY A 103 -2.62 7.58 -8.94
N ALA A 104 -2.30 7.74 -10.22
CA ALA A 104 -0.95 7.66 -10.76
C ALA A 104 -0.64 8.93 -11.56
N HIS A 105 0.45 9.61 -11.22
CA HIS A 105 0.91 10.85 -11.87
C HIS A 105 2.25 10.59 -12.52
N LEU A 106 2.24 10.41 -13.84
CA LEU A 106 3.45 10.37 -14.65
C LEU A 106 3.83 11.80 -15.04
N LEU A 107 4.95 12.27 -14.51
CA LEU A 107 5.54 13.56 -14.82
C LEU A 107 6.78 13.33 -15.68
N PHE A 108 6.88 14.02 -16.83
CA PHE A 108 8.13 14.06 -17.59
C PHE A 108 8.38 15.44 -18.19
N VAL A 109 9.65 15.71 -18.50
CA VAL A 109 10.08 17.00 -19.06
C VAL A 109 10.74 16.82 -20.41
N THR A 110 10.48 17.75 -21.32
CA THR A 110 11.09 17.79 -22.67
C THR A 110 12.25 18.78 -22.78
N GLY A 111 12.53 19.52 -21.70
CA GLY A 111 13.48 20.64 -21.66
C GLY A 111 12.85 22.00 -22.00
N ARG A 112 11.65 22.03 -22.57
CA ARG A 112 10.86 23.25 -22.81
C ARG A 112 9.46 23.20 -22.21
N HIS A 113 9.00 22.00 -21.89
CA HIS A 113 7.69 21.76 -21.28
C HIS A 113 7.85 20.71 -20.18
N ARG A 114 7.02 20.86 -19.15
CA ARG A 114 6.61 19.73 -18.33
C ARG A 114 5.32 19.15 -18.89
N VAL A 115 5.17 17.85 -18.75
CA VAL A 115 3.98 17.11 -19.13
C VAL A 115 3.53 16.30 -17.92
N ASP A 116 2.29 16.56 -17.52
CA ASP A 116 1.59 15.91 -16.41
C ASP A 116 0.55 14.96 -17.03
N LEU A 117 0.71 13.65 -16.81
CA LEU A 117 -0.30 12.65 -17.12
C LEU A 117 -0.80 12.06 -15.81
N THR A 118 -2.08 12.28 -15.51
CA THR A 118 -2.74 11.77 -14.31
C THR A 118 -3.75 10.70 -14.69
N VAL A 119 -3.69 9.55 -14.03
CA VAL A 119 -4.67 8.46 -14.12
C VAL A 119 -5.32 8.29 -12.76
N GLU A 120 -6.63 8.48 -12.67
CA GLU A 120 -7.41 8.29 -11.44
C GLU A 120 -8.49 7.23 -11.64
N ARG A 121 -8.79 6.49 -10.56
CA ARG A 121 -9.84 5.47 -10.51
C ARG A 121 -10.28 5.22 -9.06
N PRO A 122 -11.51 4.74 -8.82
CA PRO A 122 -11.90 4.30 -7.48
C PRO A 122 -10.94 3.24 -6.94
N LEU A 123 -10.58 3.31 -5.65
CA LEU A 123 -9.66 2.36 -5.02
C LEU A 123 -10.16 0.91 -5.13
N THR A 124 -11.47 0.72 -5.05
CA THR A 124 -12.16 -0.57 -5.25
C THR A 124 -11.94 -1.17 -6.64
N ARG A 125 -11.66 -0.34 -7.65
CA ARG A 125 -11.36 -0.77 -9.03
C ARG A 125 -9.86 -0.94 -9.28
N MET A 126 -9.02 -0.58 -8.32
CA MET A 126 -7.57 -0.50 -8.48
C MET A 126 -6.96 -1.77 -9.07
N LEU A 127 -7.32 -2.94 -8.53
CA LEU A 127 -6.77 -4.24 -8.95
C LEU A 127 -7.31 -4.71 -10.30
N ALA A 128 -8.58 -4.44 -10.59
CA ALA A 128 -9.23 -4.87 -11.82
C ALA A 128 -8.68 -4.15 -13.05
N THR A 129 -8.15 -2.94 -12.86
CA THR A 129 -7.62 -2.10 -13.95
C THR A 129 -6.11 -1.90 -13.89
N ASP A 130 -5.41 -2.50 -12.93
CA ASP A 130 -3.99 -2.21 -12.65
C ASP A 130 -3.09 -2.54 -13.84
N ASP A 131 -3.20 -3.77 -14.37
CA ASP A 131 -2.42 -4.22 -15.53
C ASP A 131 -2.70 -3.35 -16.75
N LEU A 132 -3.96 -2.95 -16.93
CA LEU A 132 -4.37 -2.07 -18.03
C LEU A 132 -3.73 -0.68 -17.88
N VAL A 133 -3.83 -0.06 -16.70
CA VAL A 133 -3.25 1.26 -16.43
C VAL A 133 -1.72 1.22 -16.59
N SER A 134 -1.05 0.18 -16.07
CA SER A 134 0.40 0.00 -16.25
C SER A 134 0.76 -0.08 -17.73
N THR A 135 0.03 -0.87 -18.52
CA THR A 135 0.28 -1.01 -19.96
C THR A 135 0.08 0.33 -20.69
N VAL A 136 -0.95 1.10 -20.34
CA VAL A 136 -1.17 2.46 -20.91
C VAL A 136 0.00 3.38 -20.55
N LEU A 137 0.42 3.45 -19.29
CA LEU A 137 1.56 4.26 -18.86
C LEU A 137 2.87 3.84 -19.56
N GLU A 138 3.07 2.53 -19.76
CA GLU A 138 4.22 1.97 -20.46
C GLU A 138 4.23 2.27 -21.97
N SER A 139 3.09 2.63 -22.55
CA SER A 139 2.96 3.03 -23.95
C SER A 139 3.28 4.51 -24.21
N VAL A 140 3.33 5.33 -23.16
CA VAL A 140 3.55 6.79 -23.27
C VAL A 140 4.93 7.06 -23.87
N ARG A 141 5.01 7.90 -24.90
CA ARG A 141 6.27 8.37 -25.49
C ARG A 141 6.23 9.88 -25.70
N ALA A 142 7.32 10.57 -25.40
CA ALA A 142 7.50 11.96 -25.78
C ALA A 142 7.59 12.07 -27.33
N THR A 143 6.95 13.08 -27.91
CA THR A 143 6.96 13.31 -29.37
C THR A 143 8.25 13.98 -29.85
N GLU A 144 8.90 14.76 -28.98
CA GLU A 144 10.13 15.47 -29.27
C GLU A 144 11.31 14.83 -28.52
N PRO A 145 12.52 14.77 -29.11
CA PRO A 145 13.72 14.33 -28.42
C PRO A 145 14.01 15.22 -27.20
N ALA A 146 14.00 14.63 -26.01
CA ALA A 146 14.36 15.33 -24.79
C ALA A 146 15.86 15.19 -24.50
N PRO A 147 16.53 16.20 -23.94
CA PRO A 147 17.92 16.06 -23.51
C PRO A 147 18.03 14.98 -22.43
N SER A 148 18.65 13.85 -22.76
CA SER A 148 18.94 12.80 -21.80
C SER A 148 20.16 13.19 -20.97
N ARG A 149 19.95 13.96 -19.89
CA ARG A 149 20.97 14.06 -18.85
C ARG A 149 20.76 12.91 -17.87
N PRO A 150 21.71 11.97 -17.73
CA PRO A 150 21.61 10.95 -16.69
C PRO A 150 21.67 11.64 -15.34
N GLN A 151 20.53 11.69 -14.66
CA GLN A 151 20.45 12.25 -13.31
C GLN A 151 20.89 11.16 -12.34
N ARG A 152 22.13 11.28 -11.84
CA ARG A 152 22.74 10.27 -10.95
C ARG A 152 22.26 10.39 -9.51
N GLU A 153 21.91 11.59 -9.07
CA GLU A 153 21.42 11.88 -7.73
C GLU A 153 19.91 12.12 -7.78
N LEU A 154 19.17 11.40 -6.94
CA LEU A 154 17.74 11.58 -6.79
C LEU A 154 17.45 12.62 -5.73
N GLU A 155 16.43 13.41 -5.99
CA GLU A 155 15.89 14.41 -5.09
C GLU A 155 15.39 13.81 -3.77
N ALA A 156 15.40 14.64 -2.71
CA ALA A 156 14.86 14.27 -1.42
C ALA A 156 13.34 14.04 -1.52
N LEU A 157 12.86 13.05 -0.80
CA LEU A 157 11.44 12.71 -0.72
C LEU A 157 10.83 13.32 0.55
N PRO A 158 9.53 13.68 0.52
CA PRO A 158 8.87 14.26 1.68
C PRO A 158 8.83 13.27 2.84
N VAL A 159 8.79 13.83 4.05
CA VAL A 159 8.58 13.03 5.26
C VAL A 159 7.21 12.37 5.19
N ALA A 160 7.14 11.11 5.60
CA ALA A 160 5.89 10.36 5.62
C ALA A 160 4.87 11.03 6.54
N ALA A 161 3.61 11.06 6.10
CA ALA A 161 2.49 11.39 6.98
C ALA A 161 2.44 10.41 8.16
N PRO A 162 1.97 10.84 9.34
CA PRO A 162 1.81 9.96 10.49
C PRO A 162 0.92 8.77 10.15
N VAL A 163 1.24 7.63 10.75
CA VAL A 163 0.44 6.41 10.62
C VAL A 163 -0.93 6.69 11.26
N PRO A 164 -2.05 6.46 10.55
CA PRO A 164 -3.36 6.61 11.15
C PRO A 164 -3.47 5.66 12.33
N GLN A 165 -4.02 6.15 13.43
CA GLN A 165 -4.35 5.30 14.57
C GLN A 165 -5.77 4.78 14.41
N LEU A 166 -6.02 3.58 14.90
CA LEU A 166 -7.38 3.07 14.99
C LEU A 166 -8.10 3.86 16.09
N ASP A 167 -9.09 4.66 15.69
CA ASP A 167 -10.02 5.26 16.64
C ASP A 167 -11.13 4.24 16.94
N GLY A 168 -11.26 3.85 18.20
CA GLY A 168 -12.13 2.75 18.60
C GLY A 168 -12.11 2.49 20.09
N THR A 169 -12.81 1.44 20.49
CA THR A 169 -12.91 1.04 21.90
C THR A 169 -11.72 0.16 22.28
N HIS A 170 -10.88 0.64 23.19
CA HIS A 170 -9.82 -0.19 23.78
C HIS A 170 -10.44 -1.18 24.77
N LEU A 171 -10.06 -2.46 24.65
CA LEU A 171 -10.43 -3.54 25.54
C LEU A 171 -9.21 -4.30 26.05
N GLY A 172 -9.25 -4.73 27.30
CA GLY A 172 -8.34 -5.73 27.85
C GLY A 172 -8.53 -7.11 27.18
N PRO A 173 -7.56 -8.03 27.34
CA PRO A 173 -7.56 -9.32 26.66
C PRO A 173 -8.80 -10.18 27.01
N ASP A 174 -9.18 -10.22 28.28
CA ASP A 174 -10.35 -10.96 28.75
C ASP A 174 -11.66 -10.35 28.24
N ALA A 175 -11.75 -9.01 28.18
CA ALA A 175 -12.92 -8.30 27.65
C ALA A 175 -13.08 -8.51 26.15
N LEU A 176 -11.99 -8.46 25.38
CA LEU A 176 -12.01 -8.75 23.94
C LEU A 176 -12.41 -10.20 23.66
N THR A 177 -11.87 -11.15 24.41
CA THR A 177 -12.25 -12.58 24.32
C THR A 177 -13.71 -12.78 24.66
N THR A 178 -14.17 -12.14 25.75
CA THR A 178 -15.57 -12.16 26.15
C THR A 178 -16.44 -11.58 25.04
N LEU A 179 -16.11 -10.42 24.49
CA LEU A 179 -16.84 -9.77 23.40
C LEU A 179 -17.03 -10.71 22.20
N ARG A 180 -15.94 -11.33 21.73
CA ARG A 180 -15.98 -12.30 20.61
C ARG A 180 -16.91 -13.48 20.91
N SER A 181 -16.91 -13.99 22.15
CA SER A 181 -17.75 -15.13 22.55
C SER A 181 -19.26 -14.85 22.50
N LEU A 182 -19.66 -13.58 22.43
CA LEU A 182 -21.07 -13.16 22.37
C LEU A 182 -21.63 -13.24 20.94
N ALA A 183 -20.77 -13.32 19.92
CA ALA A 183 -21.21 -13.34 18.53
C ALA A 183 -22.10 -14.56 18.25
N GLY A 184 -23.30 -14.32 17.72
CA GLY A 184 -24.27 -15.37 17.37
C GLY A 184 -24.82 -16.18 18.55
N ARG A 185 -24.55 -15.80 19.80
CA ARG A 185 -24.94 -16.56 21.00
C ARG A 185 -25.93 -15.81 21.88
N ARG A 186 -26.77 -16.58 22.58
CA ARG A 186 -27.65 -16.04 23.62
C ARG A 186 -26.80 -15.68 24.84
N TRP A 187 -26.98 -14.45 25.30
CA TRP A 187 -26.22 -13.87 26.38
C TRP A 187 -26.44 -14.56 27.73
N ASP A 188 -25.35 -14.82 28.46
CA ASP A 188 -25.37 -15.28 29.86
C ASP A 188 -25.24 -14.08 30.82
N PRO A 189 -26.27 -13.76 31.63
CA PRO A 189 -26.22 -12.68 32.62
C PRO A 189 -25.07 -12.80 33.63
N MET A 190 -24.51 -14.00 33.84
CA MET A 190 -23.36 -14.20 34.71
C MET A 190 -22.07 -13.56 34.17
N LEU A 191 -21.94 -13.41 32.84
CA LEU A 191 -20.78 -12.76 32.23
C LEU A 191 -20.65 -11.29 32.66
N LEU A 192 -21.76 -10.58 32.92
CA LEU A 192 -21.76 -9.19 33.42
C LEU A 192 -21.11 -9.02 34.79
N ARG A 193 -21.05 -10.08 35.58
CA ARG A 193 -20.50 -10.03 36.94
C ARG A 193 -18.98 -10.18 36.94
N SER A 194 -18.42 -10.74 35.86
CA SER A 194 -16.98 -10.84 35.65
C SER A 194 -16.34 -9.45 35.45
N PRO A 195 -15.02 -9.30 35.72
CA PRO A 195 -14.30 -8.08 35.38
C PRO A 195 -14.42 -7.71 33.90
N ALA A 196 -14.28 -8.69 33.00
CA ALA A 196 -14.41 -8.53 31.56
C ALA A 196 -15.80 -8.01 31.15
N GLY A 197 -16.87 -8.60 31.69
CA GLY A 197 -18.23 -8.12 31.39
C GLY A 197 -18.51 -6.73 31.95
N ARG A 198 -17.92 -6.38 33.10
CA ARG A 198 -18.00 -5.01 33.64
C ARG A 198 -17.32 -3.99 32.73
N GLU A 199 -16.16 -4.34 32.17
CA GLU A 199 -15.45 -3.51 31.20
C GLU A 199 -16.28 -3.30 29.93
N LEU A 200 -16.91 -4.35 29.39
CA LEU A 200 -17.81 -4.24 28.24
C LEU A 200 -19.02 -3.33 28.50
N VAL A 201 -19.54 -3.31 29.73
CA VAL A 201 -20.60 -2.38 30.13
C VAL A 201 -20.09 -0.95 30.28
N GLN A 202 -18.90 -0.76 30.87
CA GLN A 202 -18.29 0.55 31.06
C GLN A 202 -17.94 1.23 29.74
N THR A 203 -17.49 0.45 28.77
CA THR A 203 -17.16 0.90 27.40
C THR A 203 -18.39 1.08 26.52
N GLY A 204 -19.59 0.72 27.00
CA GLY A 204 -20.85 0.90 26.28
C GLY A 204 -21.11 -0.10 25.16
N LEU A 205 -20.23 -1.08 24.96
CA LEU A 205 -20.46 -2.20 24.03
C LEU A 205 -21.59 -3.13 24.51
N VAL A 206 -21.90 -3.11 25.80
CA VAL A 206 -23.04 -3.84 26.36
C VAL A 206 -23.82 -2.93 27.30
N GLY A 207 -25.14 -2.93 27.17
CA GLY A 207 -26.03 -2.29 28.14
C GLY A 207 -25.97 -2.94 29.53
N ARG A 208 -26.31 -2.18 30.56
CA ARG A 208 -26.29 -2.62 31.97
C ARG A 208 -27.16 -3.85 32.26
N LEU A 209 -28.18 -4.10 31.43
CA LEU A 209 -29.09 -5.24 31.54
C LEU A 209 -28.67 -6.41 30.62
N GLY A 210 -27.50 -6.34 30.00
CA GLY A 210 -27.01 -7.34 29.04
C GLY A 210 -27.61 -7.20 27.64
N THR A 211 -28.15 -6.02 27.29
CA THR A 211 -28.64 -5.71 25.95
C THR A 211 -27.47 -5.30 25.04
N LEU A 212 -27.43 -5.80 23.81
CA LEU A 212 -26.43 -5.38 22.82
C LEU A 212 -26.99 -4.22 21.98
N PRO A 213 -26.35 -3.03 22.00
CA PRO A 213 -26.66 -1.96 21.06
C PRO A 213 -26.55 -2.46 19.61
N GLU A 214 -27.33 -1.86 18.70
CA GLU A 214 -27.28 -2.19 17.27
C GLU A 214 -25.87 -2.09 16.71
N THR A 215 -25.14 -1.01 17.04
CA THR A 215 -23.74 -0.81 16.66
C THR A 215 -22.81 -1.94 17.11
N THR A 216 -23.07 -2.54 18.28
CA THR A 216 -22.31 -3.71 18.75
C THR A 216 -22.74 -4.98 18.03
N GLN A 217 -24.03 -5.14 17.70
CA GLN A 217 -24.47 -6.30 16.92
C GLN A 217 -23.83 -6.29 15.52
N GLU A 218 -23.78 -5.14 14.87
CA GLU A 218 -23.07 -4.96 13.59
C GLU A 218 -21.57 -5.26 13.72
N LEU A 219 -20.93 -4.78 14.79
CA LEU A 219 -19.53 -5.07 15.09
C LEU A 219 -19.26 -6.57 15.24
N LEU A 220 -20.18 -7.29 15.88
CA LEU A 220 -20.07 -8.73 16.16
C LEU A 220 -20.48 -9.61 14.98
N ALA A 221 -21.26 -9.11 14.03
CA ALA A 221 -21.83 -9.90 12.94
C ALA A 221 -20.78 -10.78 12.22
N PRO A 222 -19.59 -10.27 11.85
CA PRO A 222 -18.61 -11.10 11.15
C PRO A 222 -18.04 -12.26 11.97
N TRP A 223 -18.11 -12.22 13.30
CA TRP A 223 -17.66 -13.32 14.16
C TRP A 223 -18.71 -14.42 14.33
N ALA A 224 -19.97 -14.17 13.98
CA ALA A 224 -21.02 -15.19 14.02
C ALA A 224 -20.91 -16.18 12.83
N ASP A 225 -20.37 -15.73 11.71
CA ASP A 225 -20.39 -16.45 10.43
C ASP A 225 -19.16 -17.36 10.19
N ASP A 226 -18.41 -17.73 11.24
CA ASP A 226 -17.10 -18.42 11.16
C ASP A 226 -16.12 -17.75 10.16
N THR A 227 -16.33 -16.46 9.86
CA THR A 227 -15.55 -15.73 8.87
C THR A 227 -14.14 -15.55 9.39
N ARG A 228 -13.14 -15.92 8.58
CA ARG A 228 -11.74 -15.69 8.92
C ARG A 228 -11.34 -14.25 8.56
N PRO A 229 -10.52 -13.58 9.38
CA PRO A 229 -10.05 -12.24 9.06
C PRO A 229 -8.94 -12.26 8.01
N VAL A 230 -8.76 -11.11 7.37
CA VAL A 230 -7.45 -10.72 6.84
C VAL A 230 -6.59 -10.31 8.03
N THR A 231 -5.39 -10.88 8.13
CA THR A 231 -4.48 -10.60 9.26
C THR A 231 -3.18 -10.00 8.73
N LEU A 232 -2.81 -8.83 9.26
CA LEU A 232 -1.46 -8.27 9.15
C LEU A 232 -0.76 -8.49 10.50
N GLU A 233 0.21 -9.39 10.52
CA GLU A 233 1.09 -9.62 11.68
C GLU A 233 2.43 -8.97 11.40
N GLN A 234 2.96 -8.22 12.36
CA GLN A 234 4.27 -7.61 12.24
C GLN A 234 5.14 -7.98 13.42
N ARG A 235 6.43 -8.18 13.13
CA ARG A 235 7.47 -8.19 14.14
C ARG A 235 8.36 -6.98 13.91
N LEU A 236 8.41 -6.13 14.92
CA LEU A 236 9.17 -4.90 14.93
C LEU A 236 10.66 -5.18 15.17
N PRO A 237 11.55 -4.21 14.89
CA PRO A 237 12.99 -4.40 15.10
C PRO A 237 13.38 -4.69 16.55
N ASP A 238 12.57 -4.23 17.51
CA ASP A 238 12.74 -4.46 18.95
C ASP A 238 12.19 -5.82 19.43
N GLY A 239 11.73 -6.67 18.52
CA GLY A 239 11.18 -7.99 18.80
C GLY A 239 9.70 -8.00 19.18
N ARG A 240 9.08 -6.84 19.46
CA ARG A 240 7.64 -6.79 19.72
C ARG A 240 6.84 -7.24 18.52
N THR A 241 5.70 -7.84 18.78
CA THR A 241 4.75 -8.24 17.74
C THR A 241 3.49 -7.38 17.81
N THR A 242 2.96 -7.04 16.64
CA THR A 242 1.68 -6.36 16.49
C THR A 242 0.81 -7.17 15.55
N ARG A 243 -0.51 -7.04 15.71
CA ARG A 243 -1.48 -7.72 14.86
C ARG A 243 -2.65 -6.79 14.57
N LEU A 244 -3.00 -6.69 13.30
CA LEU A 244 -4.24 -6.08 12.81
C LEU A 244 -5.07 -7.18 12.15
N GLN A 245 -6.32 -7.32 12.58
CA GLN A 245 -7.27 -8.27 12.00
C GLN A 245 -8.48 -7.50 11.46
N ALA A 246 -8.89 -7.82 10.24
CA ALA A 246 -10.05 -7.21 9.60
C ALA A 246 -11.01 -8.27 9.08
N TRP A 247 -12.26 -8.19 9.53
CA TRP A 247 -13.40 -8.98 9.03
C TRP A 247 -14.33 -8.04 8.27
N SER A 248 -13.96 -7.71 7.04
CA SER A 248 -14.61 -6.62 6.28
C SER A 248 -14.48 -5.28 7.02
N GLU A 249 -15.54 -4.80 7.67
CA GLU A 249 -15.56 -3.52 8.38
C GLU A 249 -15.19 -3.63 9.86
N THR A 250 -15.27 -4.83 10.46
CA THR A 250 -14.86 -5.02 11.86
C THR A 250 -13.35 -5.18 11.93
N VAL A 251 -12.68 -4.28 12.64
CA VAL A 251 -11.23 -4.26 12.80
C VAL A 251 -10.87 -4.45 14.26
N VAL A 252 -9.87 -5.30 14.52
CA VAL A 252 -9.21 -5.42 15.82
C VAL A 252 -7.73 -5.13 15.63
N ASP A 253 -7.25 -4.16 16.39
CA ASP A 253 -5.86 -3.81 16.50
C ASP A 253 -5.32 -4.16 17.89
N GLY A 254 -4.54 -5.22 17.97
CA GLY A 254 -3.95 -5.70 19.22
C GLY A 254 -3.61 -7.18 19.16
N THR A 255 -3.07 -7.70 20.25
CA THR A 255 -2.79 -9.14 20.41
C THR A 255 -3.72 -9.73 21.47
N ASP A 256 -3.91 -11.05 21.41
CA ASP A 256 -4.73 -11.74 22.41
C ASP A 256 -4.11 -11.65 23.83
N GLU A 257 -2.83 -11.30 23.93
CA GLU A 257 -2.09 -11.14 25.20
C GLU A 257 -2.25 -9.74 25.80
N THR A 258 -2.27 -8.68 24.97
CA THR A 258 -2.35 -7.29 25.45
C THR A 258 -3.75 -6.70 25.41
N GLY A 259 -4.72 -7.43 24.85
CA GLY A 259 -5.97 -6.83 24.40
C GLY A 259 -5.76 -5.99 23.15
N GLY A 260 -6.74 -5.13 22.85
CA GLY A 260 -6.69 -4.33 21.64
C GLY A 260 -7.81 -3.32 21.50
N THR A 261 -7.68 -2.51 20.47
CA THR A 261 -8.71 -1.57 20.03
C THR A 261 -9.61 -2.25 19.02
N VAL A 262 -10.92 -2.17 19.24
CA VAL A 262 -11.94 -2.68 18.31
C VAL A 262 -12.75 -1.52 17.75
N ALA A 263 -12.98 -1.55 16.45
CA ALA A 263 -13.80 -0.56 15.77
C ALA A 263 -14.42 -1.12 14.49
N ARG A 264 -15.49 -0.45 14.05
CA ARG A 264 -16.06 -0.63 12.72
C ARG A 264 -15.53 0.49 11.82
N LEU A 265 -14.97 0.14 10.67
CA LEU A 265 -14.38 1.08 9.73
C LEU A 265 -14.74 0.70 8.29
N PRO A 266 -14.97 1.69 7.40
CA PRO A 266 -14.98 1.44 5.96
C PRO A 266 -13.68 0.77 5.52
N VAL A 267 -13.77 -0.14 4.55
CA VAL A 267 -12.64 -0.96 4.09
C VAL A 267 -11.46 -0.11 3.59
N GLU A 268 -11.71 1.06 3.01
CA GLU A 268 -10.71 2.03 2.55
C GLU A 268 -9.86 2.55 3.72
N ARG A 269 -10.50 2.80 4.87
CA ARG A 269 -9.78 3.19 6.11
C ARG A 269 -8.95 2.05 6.66
N VAL A 270 -9.43 0.80 6.54
CA VAL A 270 -8.64 -0.39 6.89
C VAL A 270 -7.42 -0.52 5.98
N VAL A 271 -7.56 -0.26 4.68
CA VAL A 271 -6.43 -0.21 3.73
C VAL A 271 -5.43 0.87 4.15
N ALA A 272 -5.89 2.07 4.49
CA ALA A 272 -5.02 3.17 4.93
C ALA A 272 -4.27 2.84 6.24
N LEU A 273 -4.93 2.19 7.20
CA LEU A 273 -4.33 1.71 8.45
C LEU A 273 -3.25 0.65 8.18
N ALA A 274 -3.58 -0.38 7.40
CA ALA A 274 -2.63 -1.45 7.06
C ALA A 274 -1.42 -0.90 6.27
N ALA A 275 -1.65 0.01 5.33
CA ALA A 275 -0.59 0.68 4.57
C ALA A 275 0.32 1.53 5.49
N GLY A 276 -0.26 2.30 6.41
CA GLY A 276 0.49 3.07 7.39
C GLY A 276 1.33 2.18 8.30
N ARG A 277 0.77 1.06 8.78
CA ARG A 277 1.49 0.07 9.60
C ARG A 277 2.66 -0.59 8.91
N LEU A 278 2.52 -0.88 7.62
CA LEU A 278 3.63 -1.38 6.80
C LEU A 278 4.73 -0.32 6.61
N GLY A 279 4.49 0.95 6.95
CA GLY A 279 5.42 2.04 6.73
C GLY A 279 5.43 2.51 5.28
N ILE A 280 4.34 2.27 4.52
CA ILE A 280 4.25 2.70 3.11
C ILE A 280 4.31 4.21 3.06
N ARG A 281 5.31 4.69 2.35
CA ARG A 281 5.65 6.09 2.13
C ARG A 281 6.42 6.22 0.83
N PRO A 282 6.50 7.42 0.23
CA PRO A 282 7.37 7.65 -0.91
C PRO A 282 8.82 7.27 -0.54
N SER A 283 9.36 6.30 -1.28
CA SER A 283 10.76 5.88 -1.19
C SER A 283 11.24 5.42 -2.55
N TRP A 284 12.48 5.72 -2.90
CA TRP A 284 13.10 5.25 -4.14
C TRP A 284 13.29 3.74 -4.12
N THR A 285 12.81 3.06 -5.17
CA THR A 285 13.01 1.63 -5.32
C THR A 285 14.28 1.35 -6.12
N PHE A 286 15.20 0.59 -5.54
CA PHE A 286 16.41 0.15 -6.23
C PHE A 286 16.49 -1.37 -6.27
N PRO A 287 16.60 -1.99 -7.47
CA PRO A 287 16.70 -3.42 -7.58
C PRO A 287 17.97 -3.94 -6.90
N PHE A 288 17.80 -5.01 -6.13
CA PHE A 288 18.90 -5.90 -5.73
C PHE A 288 19.45 -6.62 -6.97
N ARG A 289 20.76 -6.78 -7.02
CA ARG A 289 21.44 -7.66 -7.99
C ARG A 289 21.29 -9.12 -7.59
N THR A 290 21.25 -9.38 -6.29
CA THR A 290 21.04 -10.70 -5.71
C THR A 290 19.54 -10.97 -5.60
N GLY A 291 19.06 -11.98 -6.34
CA GLY A 291 17.62 -12.30 -6.43
C GLY A 291 17.12 -13.38 -5.45
N SER A 292 18.03 -14.08 -4.77
CA SER A 292 17.74 -15.10 -3.76
C SER A 292 18.83 -15.14 -2.69
N LEU A 293 18.48 -15.65 -1.53
CA LEU A 293 19.39 -15.88 -0.41
C LEU A 293 19.13 -17.26 0.21
N HIS A 294 20.17 -17.88 0.75
CA HIS A 294 20.05 -19.15 1.44
C HIS A 294 18.93 -19.11 2.51
N ALA A 295 18.06 -20.12 2.50
CA ALA A 295 16.84 -20.13 3.28
C ALA A 295 17.11 -19.95 4.78
N ASP A 296 18.12 -20.62 5.31
CA ASP A 296 18.50 -20.51 6.73
C ASP A 296 18.93 -19.11 7.14
N LEU A 297 19.62 -18.39 6.25
CA LEU A 297 20.07 -17.03 6.51
C LEU A 297 18.86 -16.10 6.67
N LEU A 298 17.94 -16.19 5.71
CA LEU A 298 16.72 -15.39 5.71
C LEU A 298 15.77 -15.81 6.83
N ALA A 299 15.63 -17.10 7.12
CA ALA A 299 14.79 -17.61 8.20
C ALA A 299 15.26 -17.12 9.58
N ARG A 300 16.58 -17.10 9.83
CA ARG A 300 17.13 -16.53 11.08
C ARG A 300 16.88 -15.04 11.16
N ARG A 301 17.21 -14.28 10.11
CA ARG A 301 17.03 -12.82 10.08
C ARG A 301 15.56 -12.42 10.20
N THR A 302 14.67 -13.18 9.57
CA THR A 302 13.23 -13.00 9.66
C THR A 302 12.61 -13.74 10.84
N GLY A 303 13.36 -14.36 11.75
CA GLY A 303 12.83 -15.22 12.83
C GLY A 303 13.09 -14.71 14.24
N ALA A 304 14.27 -14.16 14.54
CA ALA A 304 14.64 -13.66 15.87
C ALA A 304 15.48 -12.37 15.79
N ALA A 305 15.21 -11.42 16.69
CA ALA A 305 15.87 -10.11 16.71
C ALA A 305 17.33 -10.19 17.22
N ASP A 306 17.61 -11.06 18.19
CA ASP A 306 18.85 -11.00 18.99
C ASP A 306 20.07 -11.70 18.37
N THR A 307 19.92 -12.41 17.24
CA THR A 307 21.03 -13.08 16.54
C THR A 307 20.84 -13.04 15.03
N ALA A 308 20.57 -11.85 14.51
CA ALA A 308 20.52 -11.63 13.08
C ALA A 308 21.88 -11.98 12.43
N PRO A 309 21.95 -12.97 11.53
CA PRO A 309 23.20 -13.33 10.92
C PRO A 309 23.68 -12.22 9.97
N ASP A 310 24.99 -12.00 9.93
CA ASP A 310 25.59 -11.13 8.92
C ASP A 310 25.37 -11.70 7.52
N LEU A 311 25.24 -10.79 6.55
CA LEU A 311 25.23 -11.16 5.14
C LEU A 311 26.64 -11.65 4.75
N PRO A 312 26.78 -12.78 4.04
CA PRO A 312 28.10 -13.24 3.60
C PRO A 312 28.86 -12.15 2.83
N VAL A 313 30.14 -11.97 3.14
CA VAL A 313 30.98 -10.88 2.60
C VAL A 313 30.92 -10.81 1.07
N ALA A 314 31.04 -11.96 0.39
CA ALA A 314 30.97 -12.03 -1.07
C ALA A 314 29.63 -11.52 -1.64
N VAL A 315 28.51 -11.75 -0.93
CA VAL A 315 27.19 -11.24 -1.33
C VAL A 315 27.10 -9.74 -1.05
N ALA A 316 27.61 -9.28 0.10
CA ALA A 316 27.60 -7.88 0.47
C ALA A 316 28.43 -7.00 -0.49
N GLU A 317 29.59 -7.48 -0.92
CA GLU A 317 30.46 -6.80 -1.89
C GLU A 317 29.85 -6.78 -3.30
N ALA A 318 29.23 -7.89 -3.73
CA ALA A 318 28.59 -7.98 -5.04
C ALA A 318 27.31 -7.12 -5.15
N ASP A 319 26.58 -6.99 -4.04
CA ASP A 319 25.34 -6.22 -3.94
C ASP A 319 25.33 -5.24 -2.75
N PRO A 320 25.97 -4.06 -2.90
CA PRO A 320 26.00 -3.05 -1.85
C PRO A 320 24.62 -2.52 -1.44
N ARG A 321 23.61 -2.63 -2.31
CA ARG A 321 22.23 -2.20 -2.00
C ARG A 321 21.58 -3.19 -1.05
N LEU A 322 21.70 -4.48 -1.34
CA LEU A 322 21.28 -5.52 -0.42
C LEU A 322 22.04 -5.43 0.90
N ALA A 323 23.35 -5.18 0.89
CA ALA A 323 24.13 -5.01 2.12
C ALA A 323 23.60 -3.87 3.00
N ARG A 324 23.31 -2.69 2.42
CA ARG A 324 22.69 -1.57 3.14
C ARG A 324 21.30 -1.92 3.66
N PHE A 325 20.49 -2.60 2.86
CA PHE A 325 19.16 -3.08 3.29
C PHE A 325 19.27 -4.06 4.46
N TRP A 326 20.24 -4.98 4.40
CA TRP A 326 20.46 -6.02 5.41
C TRP A 326 20.89 -5.43 6.75
N ALA A 327 21.75 -4.42 6.74
CA ALA A 327 22.27 -3.76 7.94
C ALA A 327 21.22 -2.89 8.67
N ALA A 328 20.15 -2.47 7.99
CA ALA A 328 19.12 -1.63 8.59
C ALA A 328 18.20 -2.42 9.56
N PRO A 329 17.51 -1.74 10.50
CA PRO A 329 16.46 -2.35 11.31
C PRO A 329 15.29 -2.85 10.45
N TRP A 330 14.81 -4.07 10.71
CA TRP A 330 13.76 -4.72 9.92
C TRP A 330 12.44 -4.80 10.67
N THR A 331 11.36 -4.38 10.02
CA THR A 331 10.01 -4.84 10.36
C THR A 331 9.60 -5.94 9.40
N VAL A 332 9.30 -7.14 9.92
CA VAL A 332 8.84 -8.27 9.11
C VAL A 332 7.34 -8.37 9.23
N SER A 333 6.64 -8.23 8.10
CA SER A 333 5.19 -8.18 8.03
C SER A 333 4.65 -9.37 7.23
N SER A 334 3.66 -10.07 7.78
CA SER A 334 2.96 -11.19 7.14
C SER A 334 1.49 -10.83 6.92
N ILE A 335 1.07 -10.79 5.67
CA ILE A 335 -0.32 -10.55 5.28
C ILE A 335 -0.96 -11.89 4.95
N ARG A 336 -1.88 -12.34 5.79
CA ARG A 336 -2.65 -13.58 5.64
C ARG A 336 -4.05 -13.24 5.13
N ARG A 337 -4.49 -13.96 4.10
CA ARG A 337 -5.82 -13.83 3.52
C ARG A 337 -6.66 -15.07 3.81
N PRO A 338 -7.97 -14.93 4.06
CA PRO A 338 -8.88 -16.06 4.16
C PRO A 338 -8.76 -17.00 2.95
N GLY A 339 -8.76 -18.31 3.18
CA GLY A 339 -8.69 -19.32 2.11
C GLY A 339 -7.34 -19.41 1.37
N ARG A 340 -6.33 -18.62 1.73
CA ARG A 340 -4.98 -18.68 1.12
C ARG A 340 -3.96 -19.21 2.13
N PRO A 341 -3.29 -20.34 1.84
CA PRO A 341 -2.43 -21.00 2.83
C PRO A 341 -1.11 -20.25 3.09
N ALA A 342 -0.54 -19.62 2.06
CA ALA A 342 0.73 -18.91 2.17
C ALA A 342 0.52 -17.40 2.38
N PRO A 343 1.09 -16.80 3.43
CA PRO A 343 1.08 -15.35 3.61
C PRO A 343 1.94 -14.65 2.55
N VAL A 344 1.61 -13.39 2.27
CA VAL A 344 2.56 -12.48 1.61
C VAL A 344 3.48 -11.91 2.69
N VAL A 345 4.78 -12.13 2.55
CA VAL A 345 5.78 -11.67 3.52
C VAL A 345 6.55 -10.50 2.93
N VAL A 346 6.48 -9.36 3.62
CA VAL A 346 7.12 -8.10 3.26
C VAL A 346 8.05 -7.68 4.39
N VAL A 347 9.28 -7.32 4.02
CA VAL A 347 10.27 -6.75 4.93
C VAL A 347 10.38 -5.26 4.64
N HIS A 348 10.19 -4.43 5.66
CA HIS A 348 10.50 -3.00 5.62
C HIS A 348 11.83 -2.78 6.36
N ALA A 349 12.84 -2.31 5.63
CA ALA A 349 14.11 -1.87 6.19
C ALA A 349 14.06 -0.35 6.41
N GLU A 350 14.20 0.08 7.66
CA GLU A 350 14.04 1.48 8.04
C GLU A 350 14.99 2.40 7.26
N GLY A 351 14.43 3.42 6.62
CA GLY A 351 15.20 4.39 5.82
C GLY A 351 15.81 3.84 4.53
N VAL A 352 15.51 2.58 4.17
CA VAL A 352 16.01 1.96 2.93
C VAL A 352 14.87 1.62 1.97
N GLY A 353 13.81 0.95 2.42
CA GLY A 353 12.68 0.58 1.57
C GLY A 353 12.14 -0.81 1.86
N PHE A 354 11.57 -1.46 0.85
CA PHE A 354 10.89 -2.74 0.99
C PHE A 354 11.58 -3.88 0.24
N ALA A 355 11.40 -5.09 0.75
CA ALA A 355 11.71 -6.32 0.05
C ALA A 355 10.60 -7.36 0.26
N ARG A 356 10.39 -8.21 -0.75
CA ARG A 356 9.44 -9.32 -0.71
C ARG A 356 10.17 -10.64 -0.53
N VAL A 357 9.67 -11.46 0.39
CA VAL A 357 10.13 -12.83 0.59
C VAL A 357 9.24 -13.76 -0.24
N GLY A 358 9.85 -14.44 -1.20
CA GLY A 358 9.19 -15.38 -2.09
C GLY A 358 9.23 -16.82 -1.57
N ARG A 359 9.11 -17.77 -2.50
CA ARG A 359 9.20 -19.20 -2.20
C ARG A 359 10.65 -19.63 -2.01
N THR A 360 10.82 -20.69 -1.24
CA THR A 360 12.07 -21.42 -1.11
C THR A 360 12.11 -22.55 -2.12
N GLU A 361 13.15 -22.58 -2.95
CA GLU A 361 13.39 -23.60 -3.97
C GLU A 361 14.87 -24.00 -3.89
N ALA A 362 15.15 -25.32 -3.81
CA ALA A 362 16.52 -25.86 -3.73
C ALA A 362 17.41 -25.23 -2.64
N GLY A 363 16.83 -24.90 -1.47
CA GLY A 363 17.56 -24.30 -0.34
C GLY A 363 17.74 -22.78 -0.41
N GLU A 364 17.30 -22.14 -1.49
CA GLU A 364 17.37 -20.71 -1.71
C GLU A 364 15.97 -20.09 -1.63
N THR A 365 15.84 -18.96 -0.95
CA THR A 365 14.58 -18.20 -0.85
C THR A 365 14.68 -16.96 -1.70
N ALA A 366 13.74 -16.76 -2.62
CA ALA A 366 13.68 -15.53 -3.40
C ALA A 366 13.52 -14.31 -2.48
N PHE A 367 14.40 -13.32 -2.65
CA PHE A 367 14.40 -12.09 -1.85
C PHE A 367 14.70 -10.93 -2.77
N ARG A 368 13.71 -10.07 -3.00
CA ARG A 368 13.78 -9.01 -4.02
C ARG A 368 13.28 -7.71 -3.43
N SER A 369 13.96 -6.61 -3.75
CA SER A 369 13.46 -5.27 -3.48
C SER A 369 12.05 -5.11 -4.07
N ASP A 370 11.19 -4.38 -3.38
CA ASP A 370 9.82 -4.13 -3.80
C ASP A 370 9.51 -2.64 -3.71
N SER A 371 8.67 -2.12 -4.60
CA SER A 371 8.27 -0.72 -4.55
C SER A 371 7.15 -0.54 -3.51
N PRO A 372 7.08 0.62 -2.84
CA PRO A 372 5.97 0.94 -1.94
C PRO A 372 4.60 0.72 -2.56
N ALA A 373 4.45 1.01 -3.86
CA ALA A 373 3.21 0.83 -4.57
C ALA A 373 2.85 -0.64 -4.83
N ASN A 374 3.83 -1.51 -5.07
CA ASN A 374 3.60 -2.96 -5.15
C ASN A 374 3.26 -3.59 -3.79
N VAL A 375 3.82 -3.05 -2.71
CA VAL A 375 3.43 -3.41 -1.34
C VAL A 375 2.00 -2.94 -1.08
N TYR A 376 1.65 -1.72 -1.46
CA TYR A 376 0.28 -1.18 -1.35
C TYR A 376 -0.74 -2.02 -2.12
N ARG A 377 -0.43 -2.40 -3.37
CA ARG A 377 -1.23 -3.37 -4.16
C ARG A 377 -1.50 -4.68 -3.41
N SER A 378 -0.57 -5.13 -2.58
CA SER A 378 -0.73 -6.36 -1.78
C SER A 378 -1.71 -6.18 -0.63
N VAL A 379 -1.76 -4.98 -0.03
CA VAL A 379 -2.77 -4.60 0.97
C VAL A 379 -4.16 -4.51 0.34
N VAL A 380 -4.28 -3.79 -0.77
CA VAL A 380 -5.54 -3.66 -1.52
C VAL A 380 -6.05 -5.04 -1.92
N ARG A 381 -5.19 -5.91 -2.46
CA ARG A 381 -5.54 -7.31 -2.78
C ARG A 381 -5.90 -8.16 -1.57
N ALA A 382 -5.46 -7.80 -0.38
CA ALA A 382 -5.84 -8.53 0.82
C ALA A 382 -7.22 -8.13 1.32
N LEU A 383 -7.57 -6.85 1.22
CA LEU A 383 -8.77 -6.29 1.83
C LEU A 383 -9.94 -6.10 0.85
N LEU A 384 -9.67 -5.96 -0.45
CA LEU A 384 -10.65 -5.59 -1.48
C LEU A 384 -10.79 -6.61 -2.63
N GLY A 385 -10.07 -7.74 -2.64
CA GLY A 385 -10.06 -8.65 -3.81
C GLY A 385 -9.69 -10.10 -3.56
#